data_AF-R7WRU9-F1
#
_entry.id   AF-R7WRU9-F1
#
_cell.length_a   1.000
_cell.length_b   1.000
_cell.length_c   1.000
_cell.angle_alpha   90.00
_cell.angle_beta   90.00
_cell.angle_gamma   90.00
#
_symmetry.space_group_name_H-M   'P 1'
#
loop_
_entity.id
_entity.type
_entity.pdbx_description
1 polymer ?
#
loop_
_entity_poly.entity_id
_entity_poly.type
_entity_poly.pdbx_seq_one_letter_code
_entity_poly.pdbx_strand_id
1 'polypeptide(L)'
;MPRKRMLHPRFFKSKPLAELSLAAERTFEAFWCYGDDRGRLEDDPAEIWAEAWMTRRRDASIDDVAGHLDALVDGGQLCRYEIGGGRFLHVIAWDEHQKISHPTPSKLPPCPDHHPLEWSIWWKDDDTATDRWRRAEKAARQEKRDSGETPENLARNSGATPPQCSSVQLSSDQANLARDSGENGNVRQFIRKSTGKAVGE
;
A
#
# COMPACT_ATOMS: atom_id res chain seq x y z
N MET A 1 -17.78 -4.17 14.63
CA MET A 1 -17.80 -4.85 15.93
C MET A 1 -16.61 -5.79 15.98
N PRO A 2 -15.77 -5.73 17.01
CA PRO A 2 -14.63 -6.64 17.17
C PRO A 2 -15.06 -8.10 17.13
N ARG A 3 -14.31 -8.94 16.42
CA ARG A 3 -14.55 -10.39 16.34
C ARG A 3 -13.37 -11.15 16.89
N LYS A 4 -13.62 -12.34 17.43
CA LYS A 4 -12.53 -13.27 17.77
C LYS A 4 -11.83 -13.68 16.48
N ARG A 5 -10.53 -13.40 16.38
CA ARG A 5 -9.69 -13.77 15.24
C ARG A 5 -8.51 -14.60 15.73
N MET A 6 -7.95 -15.43 14.83
CA MET A 6 -6.74 -16.20 15.12
C MET A 6 -5.53 -15.37 14.75
N LEU A 7 -4.52 -15.34 15.63
CA LEU A 7 -3.21 -14.80 15.27
C LEU A 7 -2.46 -15.86 14.46
N HIS A 8 -2.00 -15.49 13.27
CA HIS A 8 -1.32 -16.43 12.40
C HIS A 8 0.03 -16.87 13.00
N PRO A 9 0.40 -18.17 13.03
CA PRO A 9 1.65 -18.63 13.67
C PRO A 9 2.94 -18.05 13.10
N ARG A 10 2.90 -17.53 11.86
CA ARG A 10 4.04 -16.84 11.23
C ARG A 10 4.31 -15.45 11.83
N PHE A 11 3.40 -14.91 12.65
CA PHE A 11 3.56 -13.62 13.31
C PHE A 11 4.90 -13.53 14.05
N PHE A 12 5.17 -14.47 14.96
CA PHE A 12 6.43 -14.55 15.71
C PHE A 12 7.66 -14.97 14.89
N LYS A 13 7.51 -15.22 13.59
CA LYS A 13 8.60 -15.55 12.67
C LYS A 13 8.86 -14.44 11.65
N SER A 14 8.11 -13.34 11.73
CA SER A 14 8.24 -12.22 10.81
C SER A 14 9.47 -11.38 11.17
N LYS A 15 10.45 -11.34 10.26
CA LYS A 15 11.63 -10.47 10.43
C LYS A 15 11.28 -8.99 10.49
N PRO A 16 10.40 -8.45 9.60
CA PRO A 16 9.99 -7.05 9.70
C PRO A 16 9.30 -6.69 11.02
N LEU A 17 8.55 -7.61 11.63
CA LEU A 17 7.97 -7.36 12.97
C LEU A 17 9.03 -7.35 14.06
N ALA A 18 10.06 -8.20 13.95
CA ALA A 18 11.14 -8.26 14.94
C ALA A 18 12.03 -7.00 14.96
N GLU A 19 11.96 -6.15 13.94
CA GLU A 19 12.65 -4.84 13.89
C GLU A 19 11.88 -3.76 14.65
N LEU A 20 10.59 -3.98 14.94
CA LEU A 20 9.76 -3.05 15.69
C LEU A 20 10.01 -3.16 17.20
N SER A 21 9.62 -2.11 17.94
CA SER A 21 9.56 -2.21 19.39
C SER A 21 8.43 -3.17 19.81
N LEU A 22 8.57 -3.82 20.97
CA LEU A 22 7.51 -4.68 21.52
C LEU A 22 6.18 -3.93 21.70
N ALA A 23 6.24 -2.62 21.96
CA ALA A 23 5.05 -1.78 22.05
C ALA A 23 4.40 -1.54 20.67
N ALA A 24 5.19 -1.33 19.62
CA ALA A 24 4.68 -1.26 18.26
C ALA A 24 4.09 -2.61 17.79
N GLU A 25 4.76 -3.72 18.09
CA GLU A 25 4.25 -5.08 17.81
C GLU A 25 2.91 -5.34 18.52
N ARG A 26 2.79 -4.99 19.81
CA ARG A 26 1.51 -5.07 20.55
C ARG A 26 0.42 -4.18 19.95
N THR A 27 0.79 -2.97 19.52
CA THR A 27 -0.15 -2.06 18.85
C THR A 27 -0.69 -2.71 17.59
N PHE A 28 0.18 -3.38 16.82
CA PHE A 28 -0.21 -4.15 15.64
C PHE A 28 -1.08 -5.36 15.98
N GLU A 29 -0.83 -6.07 17.08
CA GLU A 29 -1.68 -7.18 17.53
C GLU A 29 -3.16 -6.75 17.71
N ALA A 30 -3.38 -5.51 18.17
CA ALA A 30 -4.72 -4.98 18.36
C ALA A 30 -5.54 -4.89 17.07
N PHE A 31 -4.89 -4.71 15.91
CA PHE A 31 -5.57 -4.63 14.61
C PHE A 31 -6.32 -5.94 14.28
N TRP A 32 -5.81 -7.09 14.73
CA TRP A 32 -6.50 -8.37 14.55
C TRP A 32 -7.81 -8.46 15.33
N CYS A 33 -7.95 -7.71 16.42
CA CYS A 33 -9.18 -7.68 17.21
C CYS A 33 -10.11 -6.55 16.75
N TYR A 34 -9.54 -5.36 16.57
CA TYR A 34 -10.28 -4.12 16.39
C TYR A 34 -10.60 -3.79 14.93
N GLY A 35 -9.74 -4.18 13.99
CA GLY A 35 -9.96 -3.94 12.57
C GLY A 35 -11.25 -4.55 12.06
N ASP A 36 -11.82 -3.96 11.02
CA ASP A 36 -13.00 -4.52 10.36
C ASP A 36 -12.67 -5.82 9.61
N ASP A 37 -13.64 -6.39 8.89
CA ASP A 37 -13.42 -7.67 8.18
C ASP A 37 -12.52 -7.56 6.95
N ARG A 38 -12.06 -6.35 6.61
CA ARG A 38 -11.04 -6.06 5.60
C ARG A 38 -9.76 -5.51 6.23
N GLY A 39 -9.62 -5.55 7.55
CA GLY A 39 -8.45 -5.05 8.27
C GLY A 39 -8.28 -3.55 8.21
N ARG A 40 -9.37 -2.79 8.01
CA ARG A 40 -9.39 -1.32 7.89
C ARG A 40 -9.83 -0.65 9.18
N LEU A 41 -9.25 0.53 9.43
CA LEU A 41 -9.54 1.41 10.57
C LEU A 41 -9.44 2.88 10.15
N GLU A 42 -10.10 3.78 10.89
CA GLU A 42 -9.78 5.21 10.82
C GLU A 42 -8.40 5.45 11.47
N ASP A 43 -7.62 6.36 10.90
CA ASP A 43 -6.28 6.73 11.40
C ASP A 43 -6.39 7.72 12.56
N ASP A 44 -6.89 7.21 13.69
CA ASP A 44 -7.01 7.91 14.96
C ASP A 44 -6.17 7.21 16.05
N PRO A 45 -4.99 7.77 16.41
CA PRO A 45 -4.14 7.23 17.46
C PRO A 45 -4.85 7.14 18.82
N ALA A 46 -5.78 8.03 19.14
CA ALA A 46 -6.49 8.02 20.42
C ALA A 46 -7.47 6.84 20.52
N GLU A 47 -8.16 6.53 19.42
CA GLU A 47 -9.06 5.38 19.33
C GLU A 47 -8.28 4.06 19.41
N ILE A 48 -7.19 3.96 18.66
CA ILE A 48 -6.31 2.77 18.68
C ILE A 48 -5.66 2.61 20.07
N TRP A 49 -5.27 3.70 20.71
CA TRP A 49 -4.78 3.69 22.08
C TRP A 49 -5.85 3.19 23.07
N ALA A 50 -7.09 3.65 22.94
CA ALA A 50 -8.18 3.21 23.82
C ALA A 50 -8.42 1.70 23.70
N GLU A 51 -8.33 1.16 22.50
CA GLU A 51 -8.55 -0.27 22.25
C GLU A 51 -7.36 -1.15 22.69
N ALA A 52 -6.13 -0.72 22.42
CA ALA A 52 -4.93 -1.54 22.67
C ALA A 52 -4.31 -1.35 24.06
N TRP A 53 -4.48 -0.16 24.65
CA TRP A 53 -3.67 0.32 25.77
C TRP A 53 -4.44 0.86 26.96
N MET A 54 -5.77 1.03 26.93
CA MET A 54 -6.53 1.65 28.03
C MET A 54 -6.27 1.01 29.41
N THR A 55 -6.20 -0.33 29.49
CA THR A 55 -5.89 -1.06 30.73
C THR A 55 -4.40 -1.07 31.08
N ARG A 56 -3.54 -0.67 30.13
CA ARG A 56 -2.09 -0.54 30.23
C ARG A 56 -1.61 0.90 29.99
N ARG A 57 -2.44 1.88 30.33
CA ARG A 57 -2.24 3.32 30.03
C ARG A 57 -0.93 3.95 30.53
N ARG A 58 -0.19 3.25 31.39
CA ARG A 58 1.13 3.68 31.89
C ARG A 58 2.27 3.26 30.96
N ASP A 59 2.04 2.30 30.09
CA ASP A 59 3.06 1.70 29.23
C ASP A 59 3.15 2.37 27.85
N ALA A 60 2.08 3.04 27.41
CA ALA A 60 2.06 3.83 26.19
C ALA A 60 1.04 4.97 26.31
N SER A 61 1.41 6.13 25.79
CA SER A 61 0.53 7.29 25.57
C SER A 61 -0.07 7.28 24.15
N ILE A 62 -0.95 8.25 23.87
CA ILE A 62 -1.51 8.44 22.52
C ILE A 62 -0.40 8.82 21.52
N ASP A 63 0.56 9.64 21.94
CA ASP A 63 1.69 10.05 21.09
C ASP A 63 2.63 8.87 20.81
N ASP A 64 2.84 7.99 21.79
CA ASP A 64 3.59 6.74 21.57
C ASP A 64 2.89 5.86 20.53
N VAL A 65 1.55 5.75 20.59
CA VAL A 65 0.76 5.02 19.59
C VAL A 65 0.88 5.65 18.22
N ALA A 66 0.86 6.98 18.09
CA ALA A 66 1.11 7.63 16.81
C ALA A 66 2.49 7.22 16.22
N GLY A 67 3.54 7.23 17.06
CA GLY A 67 4.86 6.75 16.66
C GLY A 67 4.92 5.26 16.31
N HIS A 68 4.15 4.41 17.01
CA HIS A 68 4.02 2.99 16.65
C HIS A 68 3.38 2.81 15.27
N LEU A 69 2.34 3.60 14.95
CA LEU A 69 1.67 3.55 13.66
C LEU A 69 2.60 3.99 12.53
N ASP A 70 3.41 5.02 12.74
CA ASP A 70 4.42 5.46 11.78
C ASP A 70 5.45 4.36 11.52
N ALA A 71 5.98 3.73 12.57
CA ALA A 71 6.92 2.61 12.44
C ALA A 71 6.30 1.40 11.71
N LEU A 72 5.02 1.11 11.93
CA LEU A 72 4.29 0.04 11.26
C LEU A 72 3.99 0.33 9.79
N VAL A 73 3.83 1.61 9.44
CA VAL A 73 3.69 2.04 8.03
C VAL A 73 5.05 1.94 7.34
N ASP A 74 6.12 2.46 7.97
CA ASP A 74 7.48 2.40 7.44
C ASP A 74 7.99 0.96 7.25
N GLY A 75 7.62 0.07 8.18
CA GLY A 75 7.95 -1.36 8.11
C GLY A 75 7.07 -2.17 7.12
N GLY A 76 6.06 -1.55 6.51
CA GLY A 76 5.18 -2.19 5.53
C GLY A 76 4.19 -3.19 6.12
N GLN A 77 3.85 -3.09 7.41
CA GLN A 77 2.77 -3.86 8.02
C GLN A 77 1.40 -3.20 7.79
N LEU A 78 1.39 -1.86 7.85
CA LEU A 78 0.22 -1.02 7.61
C LEU A 78 0.42 -0.16 6.37
N CYS A 79 -0.68 0.19 5.73
CA CYS A 79 -0.72 1.27 4.76
C CYS A 79 -1.67 2.35 5.27
N ARG A 80 -1.16 3.59 5.31
CA ARG A 80 -1.94 4.79 5.62
C ARG A 80 -2.37 5.47 4.32
N TYR A 81 -3.65 5.83 4.21
CA TYR A 81 -4.22 6.42 3.01
C TYR A 81 -5.32 7.43 3.34
N GLU A 82 -5.60 8.35 2.42
CA GLU A 82 -6.61 9.39 2.59
C GLU A 82 -7.66 9.33 1.47
N ILE A 83 -8.94 9.39 1.83
CA ILE A 83 -10.06 9.39 0.88
C ILE A 83 -11.11 10.40 1.36
N GLY A 84 -11.43 11.39 0.52
CA GLY A 84 -12.45 12.39 0.84
C GLY A 84 -12.20 13.12 2.16
N GLY A 85 -10.94 13.44 2.47
CA GLY A 85 -10.52 14.12 3.71
C GLY A 85 -10.49 13.23 4.97
N GLY A 86 -10.89 11.97 4.87
CA GLY A 86 -10.72 10.98 5.94
C GLY A 86 -9.38 10.27 5.82
N ARG A 87 -8.70 10.04 6.95
CA ARG A 87 -7.47 9.25 7.01
C ARG A 87 -7.77 7.85 7.53
N PHE A 88 -7.18 6.85 6.91
CA PHE A 88 -7.44 5.45 7.18
C PHE A 88 -6.14 4.65 7.22
N LEU A 89 -6.21 3.52 7.92
CA LEU A 89 -5.17 2.52 7.96
C LEU A 89 -5.75 1.19 7.49
N HIS A 90 -4.93 0.38 6.82
CA HIS A 90 -5.25 -1.04 6.67
C HIS A 90 -4.01 -1.92 6.85
N VAL A 91 -4.23 -3.15 7.31
CA VAL A 91 -3.19 -4.19 7.33
C VAL A 91 -2.95 -4.67 5.90
N ILE A 92 -1.70 -4.64 5.43
CA ILE A 92 -1.37 -4.98 4.04
C ILE A 92 -1.60 -6.48 3.77
N ALA A 93 -1.10 -7.34 4.65
CA ALA A 93 -1.22 -8.79 4.52
C ALA A 93 -2.48 -9.36 5.21
N TRP A 94 -3.60 -8.62 5.24
CA TRP A 94 -4.80 -9.05 5.95
C TRP A 94 -5.39 -10.34 5.36
N ASP A 95 -5.65 -10.37 4.05
CA ASP A 95 -6.30 -11.50 3.38
C ASP A 95 -5.42 -12.76 3.35
N GLU A 96 -4.10 -12.61 3.49
CA GLU A 96 -3.16 -13.73 3.65
C GLU A 96 -3.30 -14.41 5.01
N HIS A 97 -3.57 -13.62 6.06
CA HIS A 97 -3.56 -14.09 7.45
C HIS A 97 -4.95 -14.33 8.03
N GLN A 98 -6.00 -13.72 7.47
CA GLN A 98 -7.37 -13.83 7.95
C GLN A 98 -8.29 -14.38 6.86
N LYS A 99 -8.69 -15.65 7.02
CA LYS A 99 -9.77 -16.24 6.21
C LYS A 99 -11.09 -16.10 6.95
N ILE A 100 -11.86 -15.09 6.57
CA ILE A 100 -13.12 -14.76 7.20
C ILE A 100 -14.28 -15.47 6.49
N SER A 101 -15.01 -16.27 7.25
CA SER A 101 -16.31 -16.79 6.83
C SER A 101 -17.39 -15.72 7.06
N HIS A 102 -18.25 -15.51 6.06
CA HIS A 102 -19.35 -14.53 6.05
C HIS A 102 -18.90 -13.11 6.47
N PRO A 103 -18.03 -12.46 5.66
CA PRO A 103 -17.50 -11.14 5.99
C PRO A 103 -18.62 -10.09 6.02
N THR A 104 -18.57 -9.21 7.01
CA THR A 104 -19.40 -8.00 7.02
C THR A 104 -18.80 -6.99 6.04
N PRO A 105 -19.60 -6.37 5.15
CA PRO A 105 -19.11 -5.29 4.30
C PRO A 105 -18.43 -4.18 5.12
N SER A 106 -17.25 -3.76 4.67
CA SER A 106 -16.52 -2.66 5.30
C SER A 106 -17.32 -1.37 5.17
N LYS A 107 -17.30 -0.55 6.22
CA LYS A 107 -17.87 0.81 6.23
C LYS A 107 -16.82 1.88 5.94
N LEU A 108 -15.59 1.45 5.62
CA LEU A 108 -14.46 2.30 5.35
C LEU A 108 -14.04 2.14 3.89
N PRO A 109 -13.60 3.22 3.23
CA PRO A 109 -13.22 3.16 1.83
C PRO A 109 -12.02 2.22 1.66
N PRO A 110 -11.96 1.42 0.58
CA PRO A 110 -10.79 0.60 0.27
C PRO A 110 -9.57 1.46 -0.08
N CYS A 111 -8.38 0.99 0.26
CA CYS A 111 -7.13 1.59 -0.21
C CYS A 111 -6.99 1.43 -1.74
N PRO A 112 -6.75 2.51 -2.49
CA PRO A 112 -6.61 2.45 -3.95
C PRO A 112 -5.36 1.69 -4.41
N ASP A 113 -4.29 1.72 -3.61
CA ASP A 113 -2.99 1.13 -3.98
C ASP A 113 -2.97 -0.40 -3.77
N HIS A 114 -3.53 -0.87 -2.66
CA HIS A 114 -3.52 -2.30 -2.30
C HIS A 114 -4.81 -3.03 -2.72
N HIS A 115 -5.92 -2.32 -2.91
CA HIS A 115 -7.21 -2.93 -3.29
C HIS A 115 -7.83 -2.27 -4.54
N PRO A 116 -7.13 -2.23 -5.69
CA PRO A 116 -7.57 -1.49 -6.88
C PRO A 116 -8.91 -1.98 -7.44
N LEU A 117 -9.20 -3.28 -7.33
CA LEU A 117 -10.48 -3.85 -7.76
C LEU A 117 -11.63 -3.42 -6.83
N GLU A 118 -11.44 -3.50 -5.52
CA GLU A 118 -12.46 -3.04 -4.56
C GLU A 118 -12.67 -1.54 -4.66
N TRP A 119 -11.60 -0.77 -4.86
CA TRP A 119 -11.68 0.67 -5.13
C TRP A 119 -12.52 1.00 -6.37
N SER A 120 -12.32 0.26 -7.46
CA SER A 120 -13.09 0.45 -8.70
C SER A 120 -14.57 0.13 -8.54
N ILE A 121 -14.91 -0.87 -7.71
CA ILE A 121 -16.29 -1.25 -7.39
C ILE A 121 -16.90 -0.20 -6.45
N TRP A 122 -16.19 0.17 -5.40
CA TRP A 122 -16.60 1.14 -4.39
C TRP A 122 -17.02 2.48 -4.98
N TRP A 123 -16.38 2.91 -6.08
CA TRP A 123 -16.76 4.15 -6.77
C TRP A 123 -18.17 4.11 -7.40
N LYS A 124 -18.59 2.92 -7.83
CA LYS A 124 -19.86 2.67 -8.52
C LYS A 124 -20.97 2.24 -7.57
N ASP A 125 -20.61 1.87 -6.35
CA ASP A 125 -21.54 1.41 -5.32
C ASP A 125 -22.45 2.56 -4.85
N ASP A 126 -23.62 2.21 -4.34
CA ASP A 126 -24.65 3.10 -3.81
C ASP A 126 -24.95 2.84 -2.32
N ASP A 127 -24.07 2.10 -1.63
CA ASP A 127 -24.15 1.91 -0.18
C ASP A 127 -24.09 3.24 0.59
N THR A 128 -24.90 3.34 1.64
CA THR A 128 -24.98 4.52 2.51
C THR A 128 -23.85 4.58 3.54
N ALA A 129 -23.17 3.48 3.82
CA ALA A 129 -22.18 3.39 4.88
C ALA A 129 -20.92 4.19 4.55
N THR A 130 -20.52 4.19 3.28
CA THR A 130 -19.32 4.88 2.78
C THR A 130 -19.64 6.09 1.90
N ASP A 131 -20.93 6.36 1.63
CA ASP A 131 -21.40 7.46 0.79
C ASP A 131 -20.84 8.83 1.23
N ARG A 132 -20.66 9.07 2.54
CA ARG A 132 -20.04 10.31 3.04
C ARG A 132 -18.65 10.54 2.44
N TRP A 133 -17.82 9.50 2.45
CA TRP A 133 -16.44 9.54 1.96
C TRP A 133 -16.42 9.62 0.43
N ARG A 134 -17.32 8.89 -0.23
CA ARG A 134 -17.48 8.90 -1.69
C ARG A 134 -17.86 10.28 -2.20
N ARG A 135 -18.80 10.96 -1.54
CA ARG A 135 -19.22 12.33 -1.89
C ARG A 135 -18.11 13.34 -1.64
N ALA A 136 -17.42 13.25 -0.51
CA ALA A 136 -16.29 14.12 -0.21
C ALA A 136 -15.16 13.95 -1.23
N GLU A 137 -14.83 12.71 -1.61
CA GLU A 137 -13.83 12.42 -2.65
C GLU A 137 -14.25 12.95 -4.03
N LYS A 138 -15.54 12.82 -4.39
CA LYS A 138 -16.09 13.41 -5.63
C LYS A 138 -15.98 14.94 -5.62
N ALA A 139 -16.31 15.58 -4.51
CA ALA A 139 -16.22 17.03 -4.36
C ALA A 139 -14.76 17.50 -4.47
N ALA A 140 -13.83 16.85 -3.77
CA ALA A 140 -12.40 17.16 -3.84
C ALA A 140 -11.83 17.01 -5.26
N ARG A 141 -12.26 15.99 -6.02
CA ARG A 141 -11.86 15.81 -7.42
C ARG A 141 -12.45 16.87 -8.35
N GLN A 142 -13.67 17.31 -8.09
CA GLN A 142 -14.31 18.38 -8.87
C GLN A 142 -13.63 19.72 -8.61
N GLU A 143 -13.32 20.04 -7.35
CA GLU A 143 -12.58 21.24 -6.98
C GLU A 143 -11.20 21.30 -7.66
N LYS A 144 -10.46 20.19 -7.69
CA LYS A 144 -9.18 20.09 -8.43
C LYS A 144 -9.32 20.31 -9.93
N ARG A 145 -10.46 19.92 -10.51
CA ARG A 145 -10.74 20.16 -11.94
C ARG A 145 -11.07 21.63 -12.19
N ASP A 146 -11.89 22.21 -11.32
CA ASP A 146 -12.34 23.60 -11.43
C ASP A 146 -11.20 24.59 -11.12
N SER A 147 -10.24 24.22 -10.27
CA SER A 147 -9.02 25.00 -9.99
C SER A 147 -8.02 25.01 -11.15
N GLY A 148 -8.23 24.20 -12.20
CA GLY A 148 -7.43 24.24 -13.42
C GLY A 148 -6.00 23.71 -13.28
N GLU A 149 -5.70 22.92 -12.25
CA GLU A 149 -4.44 22.17 -12.12
C GLU A 149 -4.40 21.03 -13.15
N THR A 150 -4.22 21.39 -14.41
CA THR A 150 -3.78 20.46 -15.44
C THR A 150 -2.25 20.30 -15.35
N PRO A 151 -1.68 19.14 -15.74
CA PRO A 151 -0.23 18.98 -15.82
C PRO A 151 0.44 20.05 -16.72
N GLU A 152 -0.32 20.58 -17.70
CA GLU A 152 0.12 21.65 -18.59
C GLU A 152 0.24 23.03 -17.90
N ASN A 153 -0.53 23.30 -16.85
CA ASN A 153 -0.50 24.58 -16.12
C ASN A 153 0.60 24.64 -15.04
N LEU A 154 1.01 23.50 -14.46
CA LEU A 154 2.13 23.42 -13.52
C LEU A 154 3.48 23.76 -14.18
N ALA A 155 3.68 23.35 -15.43
CA ALA A 155 4.87 23.68 -16.22
C ALA A 155 4.94 25.17 -16.64
N ARG A 156 3.80 25.88 -16.60
CA ARG A 156 3.71 27.28 -17.03
C ARG A 156 3.89 28.28 -15.87
N ASN A 157 3.57 27.87 -14.64
CA ASN A 157 3.76 28.68 -13.43
C ASN A 157 5.14 28.50 -12.75
N SER A 158 5.87 27.44 -13.10
CA SER A 158 7.29 27.33 -12.77
C SER A 158 8.06 28.11 -13.83
N GLY A 159 8.41 29.37 -13.56
CA GLY A 159 9.21 30.24 -14.43
C GLY A 159 10.65 29.76 -14.68
N ALA A 160 10.86 28.45 -14.79
CA ALA A 160 12.10 27.82 -15.21
C ALA A 160 12.07 27.67 -16.72
N THR A 161 12.68 28.64 -17.42
CA THR A 161 13.10 28.46 -18.81
C THR A 161 13.93 27.16 -18.89
N PRO A 162 13.54 26.14 -19.68
CA PRO A 162 14.39 24.98 -19.86
C PRO A 162 15.71 25.43 -20.51
N PRO A 163 16.88 24.98 -20.01
CA PRO A 163 18.14 25.31 -20.67
C PRO A 163 18.07 24.77 -22.10
N GLN A 164 18.33 25.67 -23.04
CA GLN A 164 18.37 25.36 -24.46
C GLN A 164 19.45 24.29 -24.64
N CYS A 165 19.03 23.07 -24.95
CA CYS A 165 19.92 21.98 -25.25
C CYS A 165 20.59 22.34 -26.58
N SER A 166 21.79 22.93 -26.50
CA SER A 166 22.58 23.22 -27.68
C SER A 166 22.86 21.90 -28.39
N SER A 167 22.42 21.85 -29.64
CA SER A 167 22.70 20.80 -30.59
C SER A 167 24.21 20.55 -30.64
N VAL A 168 24.65 19.46 -30.02
CA VAL A 168 25.97 18.89 -30.28
C VAL A 168 25.95 18.46 -31.73
N GLN A 169 26.60 19.26 -32.57
CA GLN A 169 26.92 18.91 -33.94
C GLN A 169 27.83 17.68 -33.87
N LEU A 170 27.29 16.52 -34.22
CA LEU A 170 28.08 15.34 -34.55
C LEU A 170 28.90 15.69 -35.80
N SER A 171 30.16 16.02 -35.59
CA SER A 171 31.15 16.06 -36.65
C SER A 171 31.38 14.62 -37.13
N SER A 172 31.11 14.44 -38.41
CA SER A 172 31.39 13.28 -39.21
C SER A 172 32.89 13.10 -39.37
N ASP A 173 33.52 12.28 -38.52
CA ASP A 173 34.85 11.72 -38.78
C ASP A 173 35.08 10.49 -37.89
N GLN A 174 34.60 9.33 -38.37
CA GLN A 174 35.24 8.01 -38.29
C GLN A 174 34.22 6.92 -38.62
N ALA A 175 33.88 6.83 -39.91
CA ALA A 175 33.42 5.59 -40.48
C ALA A 175 34.65 4.80 -40.96
N ASN A 176 34.67 3.50 -40.64
CA ASN A 176 35.63 2.49 -41.08
C ASN A 176 36.95 2.42 -40.32
N LEU A 177 36.97 1.56 -39.30
CA LEU A 177 38.05 0.59 -39.04
C LEU A 177 37.47 -0.51 -38.13
N ALA A 178 37.94 -1.74 -38.28
CA ALA A 178 37.55 -2.97 -37.58
C ALA A 178 36.27 -3.67 -38.07
N ARG A 179 36.31 -4.10 -39.34
CA ARG A 179 36.01 -5.50 -39.63
C ARG A 179 37.07 -6.37 -38.96
N ASP A 180 36.65 -7.55 -38.52
CA ASP A 180 37.46 -8.72 -38.20
C ASP A 180 37.86 -8.90 -36.72
N SER A 181 37.15 -9.82 -36.04
CA SER A 181 37.64 -10.81 -35.08
C SER A 181 36.43 -11.39 -34.32
N GLY A 182 36.06 -12.62 -34.65
CA GLY A 182 34.93 -13.30 -34.01
C GLY A 182 35.25 -13.79 -32.61
N GLU A 183 34.21 -13.99 -31.81
CA GLU A 183 34.19 -15.02 -30.78
C GLU A 183 32.75 -15.40 -30.40
N ASN A 184 32.52 -16.72 -30.40
CA ASN A 184 31.26 -17.38 -30.14
C ASN A 184 30.87 -17.30 -28.66
N GLY A 185 29.81 -16.56 -28.34
CA GLY A 185 29.18 -16.53 -27.01
C GLY A 185 27.82 -17.24 -27.00
N ASN A 186 27.84 -18.53 -26.66
CA ASN A 186 26.72 -19.48 -26.65
C ASN A 186 25.57 -19.07 -25.68
N VAL A 187 24.37 -18.82 -26.21
CA VAL A 187 23.15 -18.54 -25.43
C VAL A 187 22.58 -19.85 -24.89
N ARG A 188 22.73 -20.10 -23.58
CA ARG A 188 22.12 -21.27 -22.91
C ARG A 188 20.62 -21.06 -22.73
N GLN A 189 19.85 -21.67 -23.63
CA GLN A 189 18.40 -21.89 -23.51
C GLN A 189 18.11 -22.87 -22.35
N PHE A 190 17.42 -22.41 -21.32
CA PHE A 190 16.91 -23.29 -20.25
C PHE A 190 15.62 -23.98 -20.72
N ILE A 191 15.74 -25.24 -21.14
CA ILE A 191 14.60 -26.13 -21.43
C ILE A 191 14.14 -26.78 -20.10
N ARG A 192 12.89 -26.55 -19.71
CA ARG A 192 12.24 -27.25 -18.59
C ARG A 192 11.94 -28.69 -19.00
N LYS A 193 12.51 -29.67 -18.27
CA LYS A 193 12.16 -31.09 -18.43
C LYS A 193 10.78 -31.34 -17.82
N SER A 194 9.83 -31.78 -18.64
CA SER A 194 8.56 -32.35 -18.23
C SER A 194 8.77 -33.77 -17.68
N THR A 195 8.60 -33.97 -16.38
CA THR A 195 8.46 -35.33 -15.81
C THR A 195 7.02 -35.79 -15.94
N GLY A 196 6.79 -36.67 -16.90
CA GLY A 196 5.56 -37.46 -17.02
C GLY A 196 5.59 -38.68 -16.08
N LYS A 197 4.52 -38.80 -15.29
CA LYS A 197 3.71 -40.00 -14.99
C LYS A 197 4.43 -41.36 -14.85
N ALA A 198 4.33 -41.95 -13.65
CA ALA A 198 4.39 -43.39 -13.46
C ALA A 198 3.06 -43.88 -12.87
N VAL A 199 2.48 -44.88 -13.55
CA VAL A 199 1.31 -45.69 -13.20
C VAL A 199 1.85 -47.10 -12.92
N GLY A 200 1.26 -47.81 -11.95
CA GLY A 200 1.50 -49.22 -11.61
C GLY A 200 1.74 -49.37 -10.11
N GLU A 201 1.11 -50.26 -9.35
CA GLU A 201 0.16 -51.37 -9.58
C GLU A 201 -0.75 -51.45 -8.34
#